data_AF-A0A359BDB5-F1
#
_entry.id   AF-A0A359BDB5-F1
#
_cell.length_a   1.000
_cell.length_b   1.000
_cell.length_c   1.000
_cell.angle_alpha   90.00
_cell.angle_beta   90.00
_cell.angle_gamma   90.00
#
_symmetry.space_group_name_H-M   'P 1'
#
loop_
_entity.id
_entity.type
_entity.pdbx_description
1 polymer ?
#
loop_
_entity_poly.entity_id
_entity_poly.type
_entity_poly.pdbx_seq_one_letter_code
_entity_poly.pdbx_strand_id
1 'polypeptide(L)'
;LIRPSRVVGKMLSFKKEDIESNIQIGYLDASKLLGNNKGYRYTFKSNKAMMEIANKHMSMLTKKGIKKALKSIDMLFKNVKWKLEKNSLNVFLLNLERVLEIYNIDYKKEYGIEQISRILFNAASIYIENKNDANDKEKLALNLLLWKQDINETKSEYSLLDEVLMNSIFD
;
A
#
# COMPACT_ATOMS: atom_id res chain seq x y z
N LEU A 1 11.21 -15.40 -13.76
CA LEU A 1 11.30 -16.32 -12.61
C LEU A 1 10.18 -15.95 -11.63
N ILE A 2 9.24 -16.85 -11.33
CA ILE A 2 8.16 -16.59 -10.37
C ILE A 2 8.72 -16.80 -8.96
N ARG A 3 8.60 -15.81 -8.08
CA ARG A 3 9.08 -15.87 -6.68
C ARG A 3 7.96 -15.40 -5.75
N PRO A 4 7.77 -16.04 -4.58
CA PRO A 4 6.71 -15.68 -3.67
C PRO A 4 6.92 -14.26 -3.11
N SER A 5 5.89 -13.43 -3.23
CA SER A 5 5.82 -12.10 -2.62
C SER A 5 5.74 -12.18 -1.09
N ARG A 6 5.18 -13.29 -0.57
CA ARG A 6 5.17 -13.66 0.85
C ARG A 6 5.34 -15.17 1.00
N VAL A 7 6.08 -15.58 2.02
CA VAL A 7 6.22 -16.99 2.40
C VAL A 7 5.25 -17.25 3.56
N VAL A 8 4.21 -18.05 3.33
CA VAL A 8 3.26 -18.43 4.38
C VAL A 8 3.57 -19.87 4.77
N GLY A 9 4.21 -20.07 5.93
CA GLY A 9 4.57 -21.39 6.43
C GLY A 9 6.03 -21.80 6.20
N LYS A 10 6.37 -23.01 6.64
CA LYS A 10 7.72 -23.61 6.55
C LYS A 10 7.66 -24.81 5.61
N MET A 11 8.80 -25.19 5.01
CA MET A 11 8.95 -26.28 4.03
C MET A 11 8.39 -27.66 4.47
N LEU A 12 8.07 -27.83 5.76
CA LEU A 12 7.54 -29.05 6.37
C LEU A 12 6.26 -28.79 7.21
N SER A 13 5.58 -27.65 7.03
CA SER A 13 4.25 -27.38 7.62
C SER A 13 3.18 -27.87 6.65
N PHE A 14 2.51 -28.98 6.97
CA PHE A 14 1.43 -29.55 6.16
C PHE A 14 0.03 -29.13 6.65
N LYS A 15 -0.08 -27.92 7.20
CA LYS A 15 -1.39 -27.37 7.52
C LYS A 15 -2.11 -27.04 6.22
N LYS A 16 -3.33 -27.58 6.06
CA LYS A 16 -4.13 -27.40 4.84
C LYS A 16 -4.31 -25.92 4.51
N GLU A 17 -4.53 -25.09 5.52
CA GLU A 17 -4.73 -23.65 5.40
C GLU A 17 -3.48 -22.92 4.89
N ASP A 18 -2.28 -23.35 5.31
CA ASP A 18 -1.00 -22.78 4.85
C ASP A 18 -0.75 -23.12 3.38
N ILE A 19 -1.07 -24.36 2.98
CA ILE A 19 -0.93 -24.84 1.59
C ILE A 19 -1.87 -24.08 0.67
N GLU A 20 -3.16 -23.98 1.01
CA GLU A 20 -4.15 -23.23 0.23
C GLU A 20 -3.74 -21.75 0.09
N SER A 21 -3.23 -21.15 1.16
CA SER A 21 -2.72 -19.78 1.17
C SER A 21 -1.53 -19.60 0.22
N ASN A 22 -0.58 -20.53 0.22
CA ASN A 22 0.58 -20.49 -0.67
C ASN A 22 0.18 -20.64 -2.14
N ILE A 23 -0.77 -21.52 -2.44
CA ILE A 23 -1.29 -21.71 -3.81
C ILE A 23 -1.93 -20.40 -4.30
N GLN A 24 -2.77 -19.77 -3.48
CA GLN A 24 -3.40 -18.49 -3.83
C GLN A 24 -2.37 -17.39 -4.09
N ILE A 25 -1.36 -17.25 -3.23
CA ILE A 25 -0.29 -16.25 -3.41
C ILE A 25 0.52 -16.55 -4.67
N GLY A 26 0.85 -17.82 -4.92
CA GLY A 26 1.57 -18.25 -6.12
C GLY A 26 0.81 -17.93 -7.41
N TYR A 27 -0.51 -18.14 -7.42
CA TYR A 27 -1.38 -17.77 -8.54
C TYR A 27 -1.36 -16.26 -8.79
N LEU A 28 -1.50 -15.46 -7.72
CA LEU A 28 -1.48 -14.01 -7.80
C LEU A 28 -0.12 -13.49 -8.30
N ASP A 29 0.98 -14.02 -7.79
CA ASP A 29 2.33 -13.65 -8.22
C ASP A 29 2.59 -14.03 -9.70
N ALA A 30 2.06 -15.17 -10.15
CA ALA A 30 2.09 -15.54 -11.56
C ALA A 30 1.29 -14.55 -12.42
N SER A 31 0.10 -14.12 -11.98
CA SER A 31 -0.74 -13.16 -12.71
C SER A 31 -0.10 -11.78 -12.86
N LYS A 32 0.67 -11.33 -11.86
CA LYS A 32 1.48 -10.10 -11.93
C LYS A 32 2.57 -10.23 -12.99
N LEU A 33 3.25 -11.37 -13.04
CA LEU A 33 4.35 -11.62 -13.97
C LEU A 33 3.87 -11.74 -15.42
N LEU A 34 2.67 -12.29 -15.62
CA LEU A 34 2.02 -12.39 -16.94
C LEU A 34 1.44 -11.04 -17.44
N GLY A 35 1.54 -9.97 -16.64
CA GLY A 35 1.35 -8.58 -17.07
C GLY A 35 -0.06 -8.02 -16.90
N ASN A 36 -1.04 -8.85 -16.51
CA ASN A 36 -2.42 -8.39 -16.30
C ASN A 36 -2.58 -7.56 -15.02
N ASN A 37 -1.74 -7.83 -14.01
CA ASN A 37 -1.84 -7.24 -12.68
C ASN A 37 -0.54 -6.54 -12.24
N LYS A 38 -0.65 -5.61 -11.30
CA LYS A 38 0.46 -4.81 -10.74
C LYS A 38 0.50 -4.92 -9.21
N GLY A 39 1.63 -4.60 -8.61
CA GLY A 39 1.85 -4.66 -7.16
C GLY A 39 3.05 -5.51 -6.76
N TYR A 40 3.54 -5.32 -5.54
CA TYR A 40 4.60 -6.10 -4.93
C TYR A 40 4.00 -7.16 -4.01
N ARG A 41 3.46 -6.76 -2.84
CA ARG A 41 2.82 -7.68 -1.89
C ARG A 41 1.33 -7.90 -2.16
N TYR A 42 0.65 -6.89 -2.71
CA TYR A 42 -0.76 -6.98 -3.07
C TYR A 42 -0.90 -7.12 -4.59
N THR A 43 -2.11 -7.47 -5.02
CA THR A 43 -2.41 -7.67 -6.44
C THR A 43 -3.50 -6.70 -6.87
N PHE A 44 -3.15 -5.84 -7.83
CA PHE A 44 -4.04 -4.81 -8.34
C PHE A 44 -4.33 -5.04 -9.81
N LYS A 45 -5.60 -4.89 -10.18
CA LYS A 45 -6.01 -4.88 -11.59
C LYS A 45 -5.42 -3.67 -12.28
N SER A 46 -4.74 -3.91 -13.40
CA SER A 46 -4.23 -2.82 -14.24
C SER A 46 -5.40 -2.02 -14.84
N ASN A 47 -5.40 -0.70 -14.65
CA ASN A 47 -6.34 0.23 -15.27
C ASN A 47 -5.57 1.47 -15.75
N LYS A 48 -5.98 2.11 -16.86
CA LYS A 48 -5.38 3.36 -17.35
C LYS A 48 -5.41 4.46 -16.29
N ALA A 49 -6.50 4.55 -15.52
CA ALA A 49 -6.65 5.48 -14.41
C ALA A 49 -5.55 5.31 -13.33
N MET A 50 -4.97 4.11 -13.18
CA MET A 50 -3.89 3.85 -12.23
C MET A 50 -2.66 4.72 -12.49
N MET A 51 -2.27 4.83 -13.76
CA MET A 51 -1.08 5.60 -14.14
C MET A 51 -1.31 7.10 -13.95
N GLU A 52 -2.52 7.57 -14.21
CA GLU A 52 -2.91 8.98 -14.00
C GLU A 52 -2.85 9.35 -12.52
N ILE A 53 -3.43 8.52 -11.65
CA ILE A 53 -3.37 8.70 -10.19
C ILE A 53 -1.93 8.63 -9.69
N ALA A 54 -1.13 7.69 -10.17
CA ALA A 54 0.28 7.57 -9.79
C ALA A 54 1.11 8.79 -10.21
N ASN A 55 0.85 9.36 -11.38
CA ASN A 55 1.50 10.59 -11.83
C ASN A 55 1.06 11.81 -11.00
N LYS A 56 -0.24 11.89 -10.65
CA LYS A 56 -0.78 12.91 -9.72
C LYS A 56 -0.10 12.80 -8.35
N HIS A 57 0.04 11.60 -7.81
CA HIS A 57 0.73 11.31 -6.54
C HIS A 57 2.18 11.82 -6.56
N MET A 58 2.94 11.46 -7.59
CA MET A 58 4.34 11.90 -7.73
C MET A 58 4.46 13.43 -7.90
N SER A 59 3.55 14.05 -8.63
CA SER A 59 3.49 15.51 -8.80
C SER A 59 3.21 16.23 -7.47
N MET A 60 2.24 15.73 -6.69
CA MET A 60 1.93 16.27 -5.36
C MET A 60 3.10 16.09 -4.38
N LEU A 61 3.78 14.95 -4.42
CA LEU A 61 4.93 14.67 -3.57
C LEU A 61 6.10 15.62 -3.88
N THR A 62 6.39 15.84 -5.15
CA THR A 62 7.48 16.74 -5.59
C THR A 62 7.18 18.21 -5.26
N LYS A 63 5.90 18.64 -5.29
CA LYS A 63 5.48 19.99 -4.85
C LYS A 63 5.77 20.27 -3.38
N LYS A 64 5.79 19.26 -2.51
CA LYS A 64 6.14 19.39 -1.08
C LYS A 64 7.66 19.52 -0.84
N GLY A 65 8.47 19.35 -1.89
CA GLY A 65 9.91 19.57 -1.90
C GLY A 65 10.71 18.32 -2.30
N ILE A 66 11.59 18.48 -3.29
CA ILE A 66 12.34 17.38 -3.93
C ILE A 66 13.18 16.57 -2.94
N LYS A 67 13.91 17.25 -2.03
CA LYS A 67 14.77 16.56 -1.04
C LYS A 67 13.95 15.67 -0.08
N LYS A 68 12.76 16.14 0.33
CA LYS A 68 11.85 15.37 1.20
C LYS A 68 11.21 14.22 0.44
N ALA A 69 10.81 14.46 -0.81
CA ALA A 69 10.24 13.45 -1.69
C ALA A 69 11.20 12.27 -1.91
N LEU A 70 12.46 12.55 -2.26
CA LEU A 70 13.48 11.51 -2.48
C LEU A 70 13.72 10.66 -1.24
N LYS A 71 13.87 11.29 -0.07
CA LYS A 71 14.07 10.58 1.20
C LYS A 71 12.88 9.66 1.54
N SER A 72 11.66 10.15 1.30
CA SER A 72 10.43 9.38 1.52
C SER A 72 10.32 8.18 0.56
N ILE A 73 10.70 8.38 -0.72
CA ILE A 73 10.77 7.30 -1.71
C ILE A 73 11.81 6.26 -1.30
N ASP A 74 13.00 6.67 -0.87
CA ASP A 74 14.04 5.73 -0.42
C ASP A 74 13.56 4.87 0.77
N MET A 75 12.77 5.45 1.67
CA MET A 75 12.18 4.74 2.79
C MET A 75 11.19 3.65 2.36
N LEU A 76 10.32 3.92 1.37
CA LEU A 76 9.38 2.94 0.82
C LEU A 76 10.11 1.74 0.19
N PHE A 77 11.25 1.98 -0.45
CA PHE A 77 12.01 0.95 -1.16
C PHE A 77 12.99 0.18 -0.24
N LYS A 78 13.26 0.65 0.98
CA LYS A 78 14.24 0.04 1.91
C LYS A 78 13.99 -1.45 2.17
N ASN A 79 12.71 -1.85 2.25
CA ASN A 79 12.30 -3.22 2.58
C ASN A 79 11.90 -4.05 1.35
N VAL A 80 12.08 -3.52 0.14
CA VAL A 80 11.74 -4.20 -1.10
C VAL A 80 12.88 -5.14 -1.48
N LYS A 81 12.60 -6.45 -1.46
CA LYS A 81 13.62 -7.48 -1.79
C LYS A 81 13.88 -7.60 -3.29
N TRP A 82 13.01 -7.06 -4.13
CA TRP A 82 13.12 -7.15 -5.59
C TRP A 82 13.73 -5.87 -6.16
N LYS A 83 14.44 -5.95 -7.29
CA LYS A 83 14.85 -4.76 -8.05
C LYS A 83 13.60 -4.17 -8.72
N LEU A 84 12.85 -3.34 -7.99
CA LEU A 84 11.81 -2.49 -8.58
C LEU A 84 12.43 -1.16 -9.02
N GLU A 85 12.03 -0.71 -10.21
CA GLU A 85 12.36 0.64 -10.69
C GLU A 85 11.63 1.69 -9.88
N LYS A 86 12.30 2.81 -9.58
CA LYS A 86 11.71 3.96 -8.86
C LYS A 86 10.89 4.84 -9.81
N ASN A 87 9.85 4.28 -10.41
CA ASN A 87 8.90 5.02 -11.25
C ASN A 87 7.67 5.47 -10.43
N SER A 88 6.87 6.40 -10.98
CA SER A 88 5.68 6.96 -10.31
C SER A 88 4.70 5.87 -9.88
N LEU A 89 4.48 4.87 -10.74
CA LEU A 89 3.60 3.74 -10.45
C LEU A 89 4.05 2.94 -9.23
N ASN A 90 5.32 2.54 -9.17
CA ASN A 90 5.84 1.71 -8.09
C ASN A 90 5.88 2.48 -6.76
N VAL A 91 6.16 3.78 -6.79
CA VAL A 91 6.08 4.65 -5.60
C VAL A 91 4.64 4.69 -5.07
N PHE A 92 3.67 4.94 -5.95
CA PHE A 92 2.25 4.95 -5.58
C PHE A 92 1.80 3.61 -5.02
N LEU A 93 2.12 2.50 -5.70
CA LEU A 93 1.73 1.15 -5.30
C LEU A 93 2.33 0.75 -3.95
N LEU A 94 3.63 0.99 -3.73
CA LEU A 94 4.26 0.64 -2.45
C LEU A 94 3.69 1.45 -1.29
N ASN A 95 3.33 2.71 -1.54
CA ASN A 95 2.68 3.54 -0.52
C ASN A 95 1.27 3.03 -0.20
N LEU A 96 0.50 2.67 -1.24
CA LEU A 96 -0.82 2.06 -1.09
C LEU A 96 -0.76 0.73 -0.33
N GLU A 97 0.20 -0.14 -0.66
CA GLU A 97 0.42 -1.41 0.04
C GLU A 97 0.75 -1.21 1.51
N ARG A 98 1.54 -0.18 1.84
CA ARG A 98 1.83 0.18 3.23
C ARG A 98 0.56 0.54 3.99
N VAL A 99 -0.29 1.40 3.42
CA VAL A 99 -1.56 1.78 4.06
C VAL A 99 -2.49 0.57 4.21
N LEU A 100 -2.54 -0.32 3.22
CA LEU A 100 -3.30 -1.58 3.31
C LEU A 100 -2.77 -2.51 4.42
N GLU A 101 -1.46 -2.56 4.63
CA GLU A 101 -0.85 -3.31 5.74
C GLU A 101 -1.23 -2.72 7.11
N ILE A 102 -1.26 -1.39 7.25
CA ILE A 102 -1.66 -0.72 8.50
C ILE A 102 -3.10 -1.12 8.89
N TYR A 103 -4.00 -1.24 7.90
CA TYR A 103 -5.39 -1.66 8.10
C TYR A 103 -5.60 -3.18 8.05
N ASN A 104 -4.53 -3.99 7.97
CA ASN A 104 -4.60 -5.46 7.88
C ASN A 104 -5.56 -5.97 6.77
N ILE A 105 -5.57 -5.28 5.62
CA ILE A 105 -6.40 -5.71 4.48
C ILE A 105 -5.86 -7.02 3.91
N ASP A 106 -6.77 -7.91 3.49
CA ASP A 106 -6.42 -9.24 3.02
C ASP A 106 -5.62 -9.17 1.70
N TYR A 107 -4.36 -9.58 1.73
CA TYR A 107 -3.45 -9.56 0.58
C TYR A 107 -3.66 -10.72 -0.40
N LYS A 108 -4.51 -11.71 -0.06
CA LYS A 108 -4.81 -12.88 -0.90
C LYS A 108 -5.90 -12.61 -1.94
N LYS A 109 -6.34 -11.36 -2.06
CA LYS A 109 -7.36 -10.94 -3.02
C LYS A 109 -6.76 -10.03 -4.08
N GLU A 110 -7.43 -10.03 -5.22
CA GLU A 110 -7.19 -9.09 -6.30
C GLU A 110 -8.12 -7.89 -6.12
N TYR A 111 -7.56 -6.68 -6.23
CA TYR A 111 -8.30 -5.45 -6.00
C TYR A 111 -8.27 -4.51 -7.20
N GLY A 112 -9.41 -3.87 -7.49
CA GLY A 112 -9.44 -2.65 -8.30
C GLY A 112 -9.14 -1.42 -7.45
N ILE A 113 -8.53 -0.38 -8.03
CA ILE A 113 -8.19 0.86 -7.28
C ILE A 113 -9.42 1.51 -6.66
N GLU A 114 -10.53 1.57 -7.39
CA GLU A 114 -11.80 2.11 -6.90
C GLU A 114 -12.39 1.29 -5.75
N GLN A 115 -12.12 -0.02 -5.71
CA GLN A 115 -12.55 -0.87 -4.61
C GLN A 115 -11.70 -0.59 -3.37
N ILE A 116 -10.41 -0.33 -3.54
CA ILE A 116 -9.48 -0.03 -2.45
C ILE A 116 -9.82 1.28 -1.78
N SER A 117 -10.13 2.33 -2.55
CA SER A 117 -10.52 3.61 -1.95
C SER A 117 -11.74 3.45 -1.03
N ARG A 118 -12.75 2.68 -1.45
CA ARG A 118 -13.92 2.35 -0.63
C ARG A 118 -13.57 1.50 0.59
N ILE A 119 -12.73 0.47 0.42
CA ILE A 119 -12.31 -0.40 1.53
C ILE A 119 -11.53 0.40 2.58
N LEU A 120 -10.59 1.23 2.15
CA LEU A 120 -9.80 2.10 3.03
C LEU A 120 -10.69 3.11 3.76
N PHE A 121 -11.61 3.75 3.03
CA PHE A 121 -12.55 4.69 3.63
C PHE A 121 -13.40 4.02 4.71
N ASN A 122 -13.96 2.83 4.43
CA ASN A 122 -14.76 2.08 5.40
C ASN A 122 -13.92 1.61 6.60
N ALA A 123 -12.71 1.09 6.35
CA ALA A 123 -11.82 0.61 7.40
C ALA A 123 -11.39 1.75 8.35
N ALA A 124 -11.10 2.93 7.81
CA ALA A 124 -10.78 4.12 8.59
C ALA A 124 -12.00 4.65 9.35
N SER A 125 -13.18 4.67 8.72
CA SER A 125 -14.42 5.17 9.35
C SER A 125 -14.86 4.32 10.56
N ILE A 126 -14.56 3.01 10.54
CA ILE A 126 -14.89 2.07 11.62
C ILE A 126 -13.79 2.04 12.69
N TYR A 127 -12.65 2.70 12.46
CA TYR A 127 -11.55 2.69 13.42
C TYR A 127 -11.95 3.39 14.72
N ILE A 128 -11.91 2.62 15.81
CA ILE A 128 -12.13 3.10 17.18
C ILE A 128 -10.76 3.21 17.86
N GLU A 129 -10.50 4.36 18.46
CA GLU A 129 -9.23 4.70 19.12
C GLU A 129 -8.88 3.65 20.19
N ASN A 130 -7.68 3.09 20.10
CA ASN A 130 -7.10 2.26 21.15
C ASN A 130 -5.67 2.75 21.44
N LYS A 131 -5.40 3.15 22.69
CA LYS A 131 -4.30 4.08 23.00
C LYS A 131 -2.89 3.47 23.10
N ASN A 132 -2.68 2.23 22.66
CA ASN A 132 -1.50 1.45 23.10
C ASN A 132 -0.51 1.01 22.00
N ASP A 133 -0.72 1.29 20.71
CA ASP A 133 0.22 0.90 19.63
C ASP A 133 0.63 2.09 18.72
N ALA A 134 1.85 2.07 18.19
CA ALA A 134 2.33 3.00 17.16
C ALA A 134 1.50 2.89 15.85
N ASN A 135 1.08 1.67 15.47
CA ASN A 135 0.18 1.48 14.33
C ASN A 135 -1.18 2.15 14.54
N ASP A 136 -1.66 2.19 15.78
CA ASP A 136 -2.94 2.79 16.12
C ASP A 136 -2.89 4.32 16.00
N LYS A 137 -1.76 4.95 16.36
CA LYS A 137 -1.51 6.37 16.07
C LYS A 137 -1.50 6.66 14.57
N GLU A 138 -0.87 5.79 13.76
CA GLU A 138 -0.88 5.95 12.30
C GLU A 138 -2.27 5.78 11.70
N LYS A 139 -3.06 4.79 12.16
CA LYS A 139 -4.47 4.64 11.75
C LYS A 139 -5.31 5.87 12.09
N LEU A 140 -5.12 6.41 13.29
CA LEU A 140 -5.83 7.61 13.73
C LEU A 140 -5.46 8.82 12.86
N ALA A 141 -4.17 9.02 12.57
CA ALA A 141 -3.72 10.07 11.66
C ALA A 141 -4.31 9.90 10.25
N LEU A 142 -4.33 8.67 9.72
CA LEU A 142 -4.95 8.36 8.41
C LEU A 142 -6.45 8.62 8.40
N ASN A 143 -7.15 8.31 9.50
CA ASN A 143 -8.57 8.61 9.65
C ASN A 143 -8.80 10.13 9.63
N LEU A 144 -8.06 10.89 10.43
CA LEU A 144 -8.14 12.36 10.46
C LEU A 144 -7.85 12.98 9.08
N LEU A 145 -6.88 12.45 8.32
CA LEU A 145 -6.58 12.90 6.95
C LEU A 145 -7.79 12.76 6.02
N LEU A 146 -8.52 11.64 6.10
CA LEU A 146 -9.71 11.40 5.26
C LEU A 146 -10.81 12.42 5.52
N TRP A 147 -10.96 12.84 6.77
CA TRP A 147 -11.94 13.85 7.17
C TRP A 147 -11.43 15.29 7.05
N LYS A 148 -10.23 15.50 6.50
CA LYS A 148 -9.58 16.81 6.33
C LYS A 148 -9.47 17.59 7.65
N GLN A 149 -9.20 16.89 8.76
CA GLN A 149 -9.02 17.49 10.08
C GLN A 149 -7.54 17.81 10.36
N ASP A 150 -7.29 18.81 11.20
CA ASP A 150 -5.93 19.22 11.57
C ASP A 150 -5.23 18.12 12.37
N ILE A 151 -4.10 17.64 11.86
CA ILE A 151 -3.28 16.62 12.51
C ILE A 151 -2.11 17.29 13.20
N ASN A 152 -2.21 17.42 14.52
CA ASN A 152 -1.13 17.96 15.33
C ASN A 152 -0.06 16.91 15.68
N GLU A 153 -0.36 15.61 15.58
CA GLU A 153 0.40 14.60 16.33
C GLU A 153 1.55 13.91 15.60
N THR A 154 1.66 13.97 14.26
CA THR A 154 2.70 13.17 13.57
C THR A 154 3.29 13.86 12.34
N LYS A 155 4.24 14.79 12.54
CA LYS A 155 5.12 15.27 11.46
C LYS A 155 6.24 14.26 11.18
N SER A 156 5.90 13.08 10.67
CA SER A 156 6.85 12.05 10.20
C SER A 156 6.92 12.03 8.66
N GLU A 157 7.95 11.38 8.10
CA GLU A 157 8.08 11.20 6.63
C GLU A 157 6.96 10.33 6.05
N TYR A 158 6.41 9.43 6.86
CA TYR A 158 5.24 8.61 6.52
C TYR A 158 3.97 9.45 6.42
N SER A 159 3.75 10.40 7.32
CA SER A 159 2.59 11.30 7.26
C SER A 159 2.55 12.11 5.97
N LEU A 160 3.72 12.54 5.45
CA LEU A 160 3.79 13.21 4.16
C LEU A 160 3.34 12.30 3.01
N LEU A 161 3.83 11.06 2.98
CA LEU A 161 3.46 10.09 1.94
C LEU A 161 1.97 9.74 2.00
N ASP A 162 1.42 9.61 3.20
CA ASP A 162 0.01 9.30 3.45
C ASP A 162 -0.91 10.46 3.06
N GLU A 163 -0.55 11.69 3.46
CA GLU A 163 -1.27 12.90 3.08
C GLU A 163 -1.36 13.00 1.55
N VAL A 164 -0.23 12.82 0.86
CA VAL A 164 -0.18 12.87 -0.61
C VAL A 164 -0.95 11.70 -1.23
N LEU A 165 -0.94 10.52 -0.62
CA LEU A 165 -1.74 9.38 -1.08
C LEU A 165 -3.24 9.66 -0.99
N MET A 166 -3.70 10.11 0.17
CA MET A 166 -5.12 10.41 0.38
C MET A 166 -5.61 11.48 -0.59
N ASN A 167 -4.85 12.57 -0.76
CA ASN A 167 -5.20 13.62 -1.72
C ASN A 167 -5.14 13.13 -3.18
N SER A 168 -4.30 12.14 -3.50
CA SER A 168 -4.26 11.57 -4.86
C SER A 168 -5.46 10.67 -5.18
N ILE A 169 -6.03 10.00 -4.18
CA ILE A 169 -7.13 9.02 -4.32
C ILE A 169 -8.50 9.67 -4.14
N PHE A 170 -8.63 10.65 -3.24
CA PHE A 170 -9.92 11.19 -2.79
C PHE A 170 -10.21 12.64 -3.23
N ASP A 171 -9.26 13.33 -3.89
CA ASP A 171 -9.54 14.56 -4.65
C ASP A 171 -9.82 14.26 -6.12
#